data_AF-A0A895AJC0-F1
#
_entry.id   AF-A0A895AJC0-F1
#
_cell.length_a   1.000
_cell.length_b   1.000
_cell.length_c   1.000
_cell.angle_alpha   90.00
_cell.angle_beta   90.00
_cell.angle_gamma   90.00
#
_symmetry.space_group_name_H-M   'P 1'
#
loop_
_entity.id
_entity.type
_entity.pdbx_description
1 polymer ?
#
loop_
_entity_poly.entity_id
_entity_poly.type
_entity_poly.pdbx_seq_one_letter_code
_entity_poly.pdbx_strand_id
1 'polypeptide(L)'
;MTVGHEFGFELRVCAWAEACWRPERDGAPRIVARQLGTKRRRWDTIVVEVDPEGLRRRAQFGAQRLDADLLHVVRHAPTDWAFYRDALPTPEYPWRYVREAVHRASDRGILETRRDGNKIEIRRAMAYPEWVRRIVAIENKPDLDASAADALTTQLRRDVALGLADEVWVATADDAAGGVQRALLADLPVEAGILVFDDDWTATVEWLPHGLATAASGTRLTSRPADGADRPATGFEYVDADWKAHTRLAIAERAFERGWRSYVDTMRPDCRQFRLVDGAHGYVPACAAKAREQSAAECGGSCADYEPEPPGWRQHGWPIEGGPGATVQAVLADRRQRRRE
;
A
#
# COMPACT_ATOMS: atom_id res chain seq x y z
N MET A 1 3.36 14.67 -23.35
CA MET A 1 4.44 13.66 -23.59
C MET A 1 3.77 12.29 -23.56
N THR A 2 4.10 11.31 -24.41
CA THR A 2 3.49 9.97 -24.30
C THR A 2 3.78 9.44 -22.90
N VAL A 3 2.74 9.26 -22.08
CA VAL A 3 2.87 8.73 -20.71
C VAL A 3 3.41 7.32 -20.83
N GLY A 4 4.74 7.22 -20.85
CA GLY A 4 5.47 5.99 -21.01
C GLY A 4 5.31 5.17 -19.75
N HIS A 5 4.50 4.13 -19.84
CA HIS A 5 4.35 3.03 -18.88
C HIS A 5 3.56 3.36 -17.59
N GLU A 6 2.60 2.48 -17.30
CA GLU A 6 1.76 2.42 -16.09
C GLU A 6 2.57 2.68 -14.80
N PHE A 7 3.80 2.16 -14.73
CA PHE A 7 4.67 2.37 -13.57
C PHE A 7 5.04 3.83 -13.32
N GLY A 8 5.44 4.58 -14.35
CA GLY A 8 5.79 5.99 -14.22
C GLY A 8 4.60 6.84 -13.79
N PHE A 9 3.40 6.48 -14.27
CA PHE A 9 2.15 7.10 -13.88
C PHE A 9 1.81 6.80 -12.40
N GLU A 10 1.86 5.54 -11.97
CA GLU A 10 1.63 5.14 -10.58
C GLU A 10 2.55 5.89 -9.58
N LEU A 11 3.83 6.07 -9.93
CA LEU A 11 4.78 6.77 -9.07
C LEU A 11 4.41 8.23 -8.89
N ARG A 12 3.96 8.88 -9.96
CA ARG A 12 3.56 10.28 -9.93
C ARG A 12 2.20 10.46 -9.26
N VAL A 13 1.24 9.53 -9.41
CA VAL A 13 0.00 9.52 -8.62
C VAL A 13 0.30 9.35 -7.13
N CYS A 14 1.19 8.42 -6.77
CA CYS A 14 1.61 8.27 -5.36
C CYS A 14 2.25 9.55 -4.83
N ALA A 15 3.14 10.15 -5.63
CA ALA A 15 3.84 11.37 -5.27
C ALA A 15 2.90 12.58 -5.13
N TRP A 16 1.95 12.72 -6.05
CA TRP A 16 0.86 13.68 -5.98
C TRP A 16 0.02 13.43 -4.73
N ALA A 17 -0.35 12.18 -4.42
CA ALA A 17 -1.14 11.88 -3.24
C ALA A 17 -0.39 12.21 -1.93
N GLU A 18 0.94 12.03 -1.88
CA GLU A 18 1.75 12.44 -0.72
C GLU A 18 1.66 13.97 -0.50
N ALA A 19 1.73 14.74 -1.59
CA ALA A 19 1.80 16.20 -1.57
C ALA A 19 0.43 16.88 -1.44
N CYS A 20 -0.55 16.38 -2.19
CA CYS A 20 -1.76 17.10 -2.57
C CYS A 20 -3.05 16.32 -2.28
N TRP A 21 -2.99 15.08 -1.77
CA TRP A 21 -4.23 14.33 -1.50
C TRP A 21 -5.18 15.11 -0.58
N ARG A 22 -6.32 15.51 -1.17
CA ARG A 22 -7.44 16.29 -0.60
C ARG A 22 -7.01 17.38 0.42
N PRO A 23 -6.60 18.57 -0.06
CA PRO A 23 -6.26 19.73 0.77
C PRO A 23 -7.47 20.38 1.47
N GLU A 24 -8.70 20.10 1.01
CA GLU A 24 -9.93 20.71 1.55
C GLU A 24 -10.28 20.24 2.99
N ARG A 25 -9.54 19.26 3.53
CA ARG A 25 -9.66 18.76 4.90
C ARG A 25 -8.29 18.80 5.58
N ASP A 26 -7.83 20.02 5.83
CA ASP A 26 -6.57 20.44 6.46
C ASP A 26 -5.64 19.35 7.01
N GLY A 27 -4.45 19.26 6.40
CA GLY A 27 -3.18 18.95 7.08
C GLY A 27 -3.01 17.56 7.71
N ALA A 28 -4.03 16.71 7.73
CA ALA A 28 -3.95 15.40 8.36
C ALA A 28 -2.86 14.55 7.68
N PRO A 29 -1.95 13.92 8.44
CA PRO A 29 -0.92 13.08 7.85
C PRO A 29 -1.58 11.95 7.06
N ARG A 30 -0.90 11.54 5.99
CA ARG A 30 -1.28 10.38 5.20
C ARG A 30 -0.08 9.50 4.93
N ILE A 31 -0.38 8.22 4.80
CA ILE A 31 0.56 7.21 4.34
C ILE A 31 0.14 6.81 2.93
N VAL A 32 1.03 6.98 1.96
CA VAL A 32 0.79 6.53 0.59
C VAL A 32 1.61 5.30 0.32
N ALA A 33 0.94 4.22 -0.09
CA ALA A 33 1.57 2.95 -0.39
C ALA A 33 1.21 2.50 -1.81
N ARG A 34 2.24 2.27 -2.61
CA ARG A 34 2.12 1.74 -3.96
C ARG A 34 1.91 0.24 -3.92
N GLN A 35 1.04 -0.24 -4.81
CA GLN A 35 0.92 -1.64 -5.21
C GLN A 35 0.75 -2.55 -3.99
N LEU A 36 -0.21 -2.19 -3.14
CA LEU A 36 -0.45 -2.79 -1.82
C LEU A 36 -1.77 -3.55 -1.81
N GLY A 37 -1.86 -4.60 -1.01
CA GLY A 37 -3.13 -5.27 -0.75
C GLY A 37 -2.97 -6.57 0.01
N THR A 38 -3.96 -7.45 -0.12
CA THR A 38 -3.99 -8.79 0.46
C THR A 38 -3.41 -9.83 -0.49
N LYS A 39 -3.41 -11.12 -0.10
CA LYS A 39 -3.03 -12.21 -1.02
C LYS A 39 -3.98 -12.35 -2.22
N ARG A 40 -5.22 -11.86 -2.11
CA ARG A 40 -6.29 -12.05 -3.10
C ARG A 40 -6.64 -10.79 -3.89
N ARG A 41 -6.18 -9.63 -3.43
CA ARG A 41 -6.47 -8.35 -4.06
C ARG A 41 -5.34 -7.37 -3.82
N ARG A 42 -4.88 -6.70 -4.88
CA ARG A 42 -3.89 -5.62 -4.86
C ARG A 42 -4.53 -4.38 -5.47
N TRP A 43 -4.15 -3.22 -4.95
CA TRP A 43 -4.53 -1.90 -5.44
C TRP A 43 -3.27 -1.17 -5.86
N ASP A 44 -3.36 -0.37 -6.92
CA ASP A 44 -2.19 0.32 -7.46
C ASP A 44 -1.66 1.41 -6.51
N THR A 45 -2.56 2.13 -5.84
CA THR A 45 -2.22 3.09 -4.80
C THR A 45 -3.20 2.98 -3.63
N ILE A 46 -2.68 2.94 -2.41
CA ILE A 46 -3.45 3.07 -1.17
C ILE A 46 -3.05 4.36 -0.47
N VAL A 47 -4.02 5.18 -0.11
CA VAL A 47 -3.85 6.33 0.78
C VAL A 47 -4.50 6.02 2.12
N VAL A 48 -3.71 6.00 3.20
CA VAL A 48 -4.23 5.87 4.56
C VAL A 48 -4.21 7.25 5.19
N GLU A 49 -5.37 7.82 5.41
CA GLU A 49 -5.52 9.02 6.22
C GLU A 49 -5.45 8.63 7.69
N VAL A 50 -4.64 9.35 8.47
CA VAL A 50 -4.32 8.95 9.83
C VAL A 50 -4.64 10.03 10.84
N ASP A 51 -4.85 9.60 12.09
CA ASP A 51 -4.81 10.48 13.23
C ASP A 51 -3.34 10.81 13.58
N PRO A 52 -2.92 12.09 13.61
CA PRO A 52 -1.51 12.43 13.87
C PRO A 52 -0.99 11.91 15.21
N GLU A 53 -1.80 12.00 16.27
CA GLU A 53 -1.44 11.51 17.59
C GLU A 53 -1.42 9.98 17.62
N GLY A 54 -2.43 9.33 17.05
CA GLY A 54 -2.49 7.88 16.88
C GLY A 54 -1.27 7.35 16.11
N LEU A 55 -0.86 8.02 15.04
CA LEU A 55 0.33 7.65 14.26
C LEU A 55 1.61 7.77 15.11
N ARG A 56 1.77 8.87 15.86
CA ARG A 56 2.92 9.04 16.78
C ARG A 56 2.97 7.95 17.84
N ARG A 57 1.83 7.57 18.43
CA ARG A 57 1.75 6.43 19.37
C ARG A 57 2.04 5.10 18.66
N ARG A 58 1.55 4.90 17.44
CA ARG A 58 1.85 3.68 16.67
C ARG A 58 3.35 3.57 16.38
N ALA A 59 4.03 4.68 16.07
CA ALA A 59 5.47 4.69 15.81
C ALA A 59 6.33 4.18 16.98
N GLN A 60 5.84 4.29 18.23
CA GLN A 60 6.52 3.75 19.42
C GLN A 60 6.59 2.21 19.44
N PHE A 61 5.73 1.52 18.67
CA PHE A 61 5.82 0.06 18.47
C PHE A 61 6.94 -0.34 17.46
N GLY A 62 7.68 0.64 16.95
CA GLY A 62 8.75 0.46 15.97
C GLY A 62 8.30 0.58 14.51
N ALA A 63 9.29 0.71 13.63
CA ALA A 63 9.11 0.97 12.19
C ALA A 63 8.56 -0.23 11.39
N GLN A 64 8.67 -1.45 11.93
CA GLN A 64 8.12 -2.65 11.29
C GLN A 64 6.62 -2.76 11.53
N ARG A 65 5.90 -3.32 10.56
CA ARG A 65 4.46 -3.57 10.72
C ARG A 65 4.18 -4.50 11.90
N LEU A 66 2.97 -4.40 12.44
CA LEU A 66 2.39 -5.44 13.27
C LEU A 66 1.52 -6.31 12.36
N ASP A 67 1.93 -7.56 12.15
CA ASP A 67 1.11 -8.52 11.42
C ASP A 67 -0.14 -8.93 12.23
N ALA A 68 -1.02 -9.72 11.62
CA ALA A 68 -2.28 -10.11 12.24
C ALA A 68 -2.08 -10.80 13.61
N ASP A 69 -1.02 -11.61 13.75
CA ASP A 69 -0.73 -12.32 14.99
C ASP A 69 -0.20 -11.36 16.07
N LEU A 70 0.67 -10.41 15.69
CA LEU A 70 1.12 -9.36 16.62
C LEU A 70 -0.03 -8.45 17.05
N LEU A 71 -0.90 -8.05 16.12
CA LEU A 71 -2.08 -7.25 16.43
C LEU A 71 -3.03 -7.96 17.40
N HIS A 72 -3.23 -9.28 17.22
CA HIS A 72 -4.01 -10.10 18.15
C HIS A 72 -3.43 -10.09 19.58
N VAL A 73 -2.12 -9.96 19.73
CA VAL A 73 -1.50 -9.86 21.06
C VAL A 73 -1.57 -8.43 21.59
N VAL A 74 -1.04 -7.43 20.87
CA VAL A 74 -0.86 -6.08 21.43
C VAL A 74 -2.16 -5.31 21.65
N ARG A 75 -3.23 -5.63 20.91
CA ARG A 75 -4.55 -5.00 21.10
C ARG A 75 -5.28 -5.53 22.33
N HIS A 76 -4.96 -6.76 22.73
CA HIS A 76 -5.68 -7.47 23.78
C HIS A 76 -4.86 -7.68 25.05
N ALA A 77 -3.56 -7.41 25.02
CA ALA A 77 -2.71 -7.50 26.20
C ALA A 77 -3.26 -6.66 27.37
N PRO A 78 -3.32 -7.21 28.60
CA PRO A 78 -3.89 -6.55 29.76
C PRO A 78 -2.99 -5.42 30.30
N THR A 79 -3.54 -4.53 31.13
CA THR A 79 -2.76 -3.50 31.86
C THR A 79 -1.94 -4.09 33.01
N ASP A 80 -2.44 -5.17 33.59
CA ASP A 80 -1.81 -5.90 34.69
C ASP A 80 -1.37 -7.29 34.22
N TRP A 81 -0.47 -7.92 34.97
CA TRP A 81 0.04 -9.25 34.63
C TRP A 81 -1.08 -10.30 34.64
N ALA A 82 -1.22 -11.03 33.54
CA ALA A 82 -2.10 -12.19 33.47
C ALA A 82 -1.53 -13.25 32.52
N PHE A 83 -1.89 -14.52 32.75
CA PHE A 83 -1.51 -15.61 31.87
C PHE A 83 -2.05 -15.38 30.45
N TYR A 84 -1.18 -15.48 29.43
CA TYR A 84 -1.52 -15.05 28.07
C TYR A 84 -2.75 -15.77 27.48
N ARG A 85 -3.04 -17.01 27.89
CA ARG A 85 -4.23 -17.74 27.42
C ARG A 85 -5.52 -17.32 28.09
N ASP A 86 -5.42 -16.74 29.28
CA ASP A 86 -6.57 -16.22 30.02
C ASP A 86 -6.88 -14.77 29.60
N ALA A 87 -5.86 -14.03 29.15
CA ALA A 87 -5.96 -12.62 28.80
C ALA A 87 -6.32 -12.34 27.33
N LEU A 88 -5.90 -13.21 26.41
CA LEU A 88 -6.13 -13.01 24.97
C LEU A 88 -7.42 -13.72 24.50
N PRO A 89 -8.14 -13.16 23.50
CA PRO A 89 -9.27 -13.85 22.88
C PRO A 89 -8.86 -15.22 22.34
N THR A 90 -9.77 -16.19 22.40
CA THR A 90 -9.50 -17.54 21.86
C THR A 90 -9.23 -17.46 20.35
N PRO A 91 -8.05 -17.89 19.88
CA PRO A 91 -7.74 -17.89 18.45
C PRO A 91 -8.46 -19.02 17.73
N GLU A 92 -8.75 -18.84 16.43
CA GLU A 92 -9.24 -19.90 15.53
C GLU A 92 -8.13 -20.90 15.11
N TYR A 93 -6.90 -20.69 15.59
CA TYR A 93 -5.71 -21.46 15.26
C TYR A 93 -4.96 -21.90 16.52
N PRO A 94 -4.02 -22.87 16.43
CA PRO A 94 -3.35 -23.40 17.62
C PRO A 94 -2.58 -22.36 18.45
N TRP A 95 -2.72 -22.43 19.78
CA TRP A 95 -2.04 -21.56 20.78
C TRP A 95 -0.51 -21.47 20.66
N ARG A 96 0.14 -22.40 19.94
CA ARG A 96 1.59 -22.32 19.66
C ARG A 96 1.95 -21.06 18.85
N TYR A 97 1.10 -20.67 17.90
CA TYR A 97 1.33 -19.48 17.08
C TYR A 97 1.15 -18.20 17.88
N VAL A 98 0.18 -18.17 18.81
CA VAL A 98 0.04 -17.05 19.75
C VAL A 98 1.26 -16.95 20.66
N ARG A 99 1.78 -18.09 21.14
CA ARG A 99 3.02 -18.10 21.95
C ARG A 99 4.22 -17.57 21.16
N GLU A 100 4.36 -17.94 19.89
CA GLU A 100 5.38 -17.39 19.00
C GLU A 100 5.20 -15.87 18.84
N ALA A 101 3.97 -15.38 18.66
CA ALA A 101 3.67 -13.95 18.59
C ALA A 101 3.99 -13.21 19.90
N VAL A 102 3.71 -13.80 21.06
CA VAL A 102 4.09 -13.26 22.37
C VAL A 102 5.61 -13.09 22.49
N HIS A 103 6.38 -14.10 22.09
CA HIS A 103 7.85 -13.99 22.08
C HIS A 103 8.34 -12.93 21.11
N ARG A 104 7.84 -12.91 19.86
CA ARG A 104 8.19 -11.87 18.87
C ARG A 104 7.87 -10.47 19.37
N ALA A 105 6.74 -10.28 20.07
CA ALA A 105 6.36 -9.00 20.65
C ALA A 105 7.26 -8.61 21.83
N SER A 106 7.64 -9.58 22.67
CA SER A 106 8.59 -9.36 23.77
C SER A 106 9.97 -8.99 23.28
N ASP A 107 10.49 -9.71 22.26
CA ASP A 107 11.80 -9.46 21.66
C ASP A 107 11.87 -8.08 21.00
N ARG A 108 10.72 -7.56 20.54
CA ARG A 108 10.57 -6.20 20.02
C ARG A 108 10.39 -5.13 21.10
N GLY A 109 10.26 -5.51 22.38
CA GLY A 109 9.99 -4.58 23.47
C GLY A 109 8.60 -3.93 23.43
N ILE A 110 7.66 -4.49 22.66
CA ILE A 110 6.29 -3.95 22.51
C ILE A 110 5.26 -4.71 23.37
N LEU A 111 5.72 -5.72 24.10
CA LEU A 111 4.95 -6.49 25.06
C LEU A 111 5.89 -6.85 26.20
N GLU A 112 5.42 -6.74 27.44
CA GLU A 112 6.18 -7.23 28.57
C GLU A 112 5.78 -8.68 28.87
N THR A 113 6.78 -9.51 29.18
CA THR A 113 6.55 -10.91 29.54
C THR A 113 7.30 -11.24 30.82
N ARG A 114 6.71 -12.13 31.64
CA ARG A 114 7.39 -12.76 32.77
C ARG A 114 6.97 -14.22 32.89
N ARG A 115 7.74 -14.99 33.64
CA ARG A 115 7.39 -16.37 33.99
C ARG A 115 6.94 -16.45 35.43
N ASP A 116 5.79 -17.08 35.64
CA ASP A 116 5.32 -17.56 36.94
C ASP A 116 5.18 -19.09 36.86
N GLY A 117 6.19 -19.80 37.36
CA GLY A 117 6.34 -21.24 37.15
C GLY A 117 6.32 -21.61 35.65
N ASN A 118 5.30 -22.35 35.24
CA ASN A 118 5.10 -22.78 33.85
C ASN A 118 4.20 -21.83 33.03
N LYS A 119 3.69 -20.76 33.63
CA LYS A 119 2.82 -19.78 32.96
C LYS A 119 3.66 -18.63 32.41
N ILE A 120 3.37 -18.25 31.17
CA ILE A 120 3.87 -17.01 30.57
C ILE A 120 2.81 -15.96 30.81
N GLU A 121 3.11 -15.02 31.70
CA GLU A 121 2.25 -13.86 31.92
C GLU A 121 2.69 -12.73 31.00
N ILE A 122 1.69 -11.98 30.52
CA ILE A 122 1.88 -10.85 29.62
C ILE A 122 1.30 -9.59 30.27
N ARG A 123 1.89 -8.46 29.92
CA ARG A 123 1.38 -7.12 30.24
C ARG A 123 1.65 -6.21 29.05
N ARG A 124 0.69 -5.34 28.70
CA ARG A 124 0.89 -4.36 27.63
C ARG A 124 1.99 -3.39 28.04
N ALA A 125 2.96 -3.14 27.16
CA ALA A 125 3.93 -2.07 27.35
C ALA A 125 3.25 -0.70 27.15
N MET A 126 2.33 -0.64 26.18
CA MET A 126 1.52 0.54 25.86
C MET A 126 0.21 0.11 25.19
N ALA A 127 -0.80 0.97 25.21
CA ALA A 127 -2.06 0.71 24.50
C ALA A 127 -1.86 0.89 22.99
N TYR A 128 -2.32 -0.08 22.20
CA TYR A 128 -2.34 0.05 20.75
C TYR A 128 -3.37 1.13 20.34
N PRO A 129 -2.97 2.14 19.57
CA PRO A 129 -3.84 3.28 19.28
C PRO A 129 -4.77 3.03 18.10
N GLU A 130 -5.95 3.66 18.13
CA GLU A 130 -6.72 3.92 16.91
C GLU A 130 -6.01 5.04 16.14
N TRP A 131 -5.37 4.69 15.02
CA TRP A 131 -4.55 5.63 14.24
C TRP A 131 -5.01 5.76 12.78
N VAL A 132 -5.84 4.83 12.30
CA VAL A 132 -6.37 4.83 10.94
C VAL A 132 -7.71 5.57 10.93
N ARG A 133 -7.83 6.61 10.12
CA ARG A 133 -9.11 7.32 9.92
C ARG A 133 -9.84 6.79 8.70
N ARG A 134 -9.15 6.73 7.56
CA ARG A 134 -9.71 6.26 6.29
C ARG A 134 -8.65 5.54 5.46
N ILE A 135 -9.09 4.59 4.66
CA ILE A 135 -8.32 3.91 3.64
C ILE A 135 -8.96 4.23 2.30
N VAL A 136 -8.21 4.85 1.40
CA VAL A 136 -8.63 5.13 0.04
C VAL A 136 -7.84 4.24 -0.91
N ALA A 137 -8.53 3.59 -1.84
CA ALA A 137 -7.92 2.84 -2.92
C ALA A 137 -8.01 3.64 -4.22
N ILE A 138 -6.91 3.71 -4.97
CA ILE A 138 -6.86 4.35 -6.28
C ILE A 138 -6.27 3.32 -7.26
N GLU A 139 -7.02 3.04 -8.32
CA GLU A 139 -6.55 2.25 -9.46
C GLU A 139 -6.04 3.18 -10.56
N ASN A 140 -4.86 2.90 -11.08
CA ASN A 140 -4.18 3.77 -12.02
C ASN A 140 -4.35 3.21 -13.43
N LYS A 141 -4.98 3.98 -14.32
CA LYS A 141 -5.17 3.64 -15.73
C LYS A 141 -4.88 4.85 -16.60
N PRO A 142 -3.60 5.12 -16.94
CA PRO A 142 -3.24 6.30 -17.74
C PRO A 142 -3.88 6.29 -19.13
N ASP A 143 -4.05 5.11 -19.72
CA ASP A 143 -4.62 4.85 -21.04
C ASP A 143 -5.98 4.16 -20.91
N LEU A 144 -6.98 4.89 -20.40
CA LEU A 144 -8.33 4.34 -20.22
C LEU A 144 -9.07 4.20 -21.55
N ASP A 145 -8.88 3.07 -22.23
CA ASP A 145 -9.68 2.64 -23.39
C ASP A 145 -10.91 1.82 -22.97
N ALA A 146 -11.73 1.42 -23.95
CA ALA A 146 -12.95 0.63 -23.71
C ALA A 146 -12.69 -0.73 -23.06
N SER A 147 -11.60 -1.42 -23.44
CA SER A 147 -11.26 -2.71 -22.86
C SER A 147 -10.73 -2.57 -21.44
N ALA A 148 -9.93 -1.53 -21.19
CA ALA A 148 -9.43 -1.18 -19.87
C ALA A 148 -10.58 -0.79 -18.93
N ALA A 149 -11.55 -0.02 -19.42
CA ALA A 149 -12.75 0.37 -18.67
C ALA A 149 -13.61 -0.85 -18.26
N ASP A 150 -13.83 -1.83 -19.14
CA ASP A 150 -14.61 -3.05 -18.80
C ASP A 150 -13.91 -3.90 -17.72
N ALA A 151 -12.61 -4.14 -17.90
CA ALA A 151 -11.80 -4.87 -16.93
C ALA A 151 -11.78 -4.17 -15.56
N LEU A 152 -11.58 -2.85 -15.57
CA LEU A 152 -11.56 -2.02 -14.37
C LEU A 152 -12.93 -2.02 -13.67
N THR A 153 -14.02 -1.91 -14.42
CA THR A 153 -15.39 -1.96 -13.88
C THR A 153 -15.61 -3.22 -13.05
N THR A 154 -15.19 -4.37 -13.56
CA THR A 154 -15.29 -5.64 -12.82
C THR A 154 -14.50 -5.60 -11.51
N GLN A 155 -13.30 -5.01 -11.51
CA GLN A 155 -12.43 -4.88 -10.36
C GLN A 155 -12.98 -3.91 -9.30
N LEU A 156 -13.52 -2.78 -9.73
CA LEU A 156 -14.15 -1.77 -8.87
C LEU A 156 -15.43 -2.29 -8.23
N ARG A 157 -16.30 -2.97 -8.99
CA ARG A 157 -17.52 -3.59 -8.43
C ARG A 157 -17.21 -4.55 -7.29
N ARG A 158 -16.10 -5.29 -7.37
CA ARG A 158 -15.65 -6.17 -6.28
C ARG A 158 -15.20 -5.39 -5.05
N ASP A 159 -14.52 -4.26 -5.22
CA ASP A 159 -14.13 -3.42 -4.09
C ASP A 159 -15.31 -2.76 -3.42
N VAL A 160 -16.22 -2.21 -4.21
CA VAL A 160 -17.46 -1.60 -3.73
C VAL A 160 -18.26 -2.63 -2.93
N ALA A 161 -18.45 -3.83 -3.49
CA ALA A 161 -19.19 -4.90 -2.84
C ALA A 161 -18.52 -5.38 -1.53
N LEU A 162 -17.19 -5.45 -1.48
CA LEU A 162 -16.46 -5.88 -0.29
C LEU A 162 -16.36 -4.76 0.77
N GLY A 163 -16.18 -3.52 0.33
CA GLY A 163 -16.12 -2.32 1.17
C GLY A 163 -14.91 -2.29 2.12
N LEU A 164 -13.72 -2.72 1.66
CA LEU A 164 -12.49 -2.62 2.46
C LEU A 164 -11.92 -1.21 2.51
N ALA A 165 -12.03 -0.43 1.44
CA ALA A 165 -11.68 0.99 1.41
C ALA A 165 -12.91 1.84 1.77
N ASP A 166 -12.70 3.01 2.35
CA ASP A 166 -13.74 4.03 2.57
C ASP A 166 -14.13 4.71 1.26
N GLU A 167 -13.18 4.87 0.33
CA GLU A 167 -13.39 5.42 -1.01
C GLU A 167 -12.56 4.63 -2.02
N VAL A 168 -13.07 4.47 -3.23
CA VAL A 168 -12.36 3.87 -4.36
C VAL A 168 -12.33 4.87 -5.50
N TRP A 169 -11.19 4.98 -6.16
CA TRP A 169 -10.93 5.95 -7.21
C TRP A 169 -10.28 5.31 -8.42
N VAL A 170 -10.47 5.95 -9.56
CA VAL A 170 -9.69 5.73 -10.78
C VAL A 170 -8.88 6.99 -11.05
N ALA A 171 -7.59 6.83 -11.29
CA ALA A 171 -6.70 7.88 -11.78
C ALA A 171 -6.33 7.60 -13.23
N THR A 172 -6.60 8.56 -14.12
CA THR A 172 -6.33 8.46 -15.56
C THR A 172 -5.62 9.72 -16.07
N ALA A 173 -4.86 9.60 -17.15
CA ALA A 173 -4.32 10.77 -17.83
C ALA A 173 -5.42 11.43 -18.68
N ASP A 174 -5.30 12.74 -18.87
CA ASP A 174 -6.08 13.46 -19.88
C ASP A 174 -5.60 13.04 -21.28
N ASP A 175 -6.52 12.86 -22.22
CA ASP A 175 -6.15 12.45 -23.57
C ASP A 175 -5.83 13.68 -24.44
N ALA A 176 -4.97 13.50 -25.44
CA ALA A 176 -4.57 14.57 -26.34
C ALA A 176 -5.71 15.04 -27.28
N ALA A 177 -6.87 14.37 -27.28
CA ALA A 177 -8.02 14.67 -28.12
C ALA A 177 -9.12 15.48 -27.39
N GLY A 178 -8.89 15.87 -26.13
CA GLY A 178 -9.76 16.75 -25.37
C GLY A 178 -10.60 16.06 -24.29
N GLY A 179 -10.11 14.96 -23.73
CA GLY A 179 -10.66 14.32 -22.54
C GLY A 179 -10.85 12.82 -22.68
N VAL A 180 -10.61 12.07 -21.61
CA VAL A 180 -11.14 10.70 -21.46
C VAL A 180 -12.61 10.71 -21.84
N GLN A 181 -13.01 9.84 -22.77
CA GLN A 181 -14.38 9.84 -23.26
C GLN A 181 -15.35 9.66 -22.08
N ARG A 182 -16.18 10.67 -21.81
CA ARG A 182 -17.17 10.62 -20.72
C ARG A 182 -18.05 9.38 -20.74
N ALA A 183 -18.27 8.80 -21.92
CA ALA A 183 -18.97 7.54 -22.10
C ALA A 183 -18.26 6.36 -21.39
N LEU A 184 -16.92 6.27 -21.46
CA LEU A 184 -16.13 5.24 -20.77
C LEU A 184 -16.18 5.41 -19.25
N LEU A 185 -16.21 6.66 -18.79
CA LEU A 185 -16.33 6.98 -17.37
C LEU A 185 -17.72 6.61 -16.81
N ALA A 186 -18.77 6.70 -17.64
CA ALA A 186 -20.14 6.37 -17.26
C ALA A 186 -20.37 4.87 -17.00
N ASP A 187 -19.49 3.99 -17.51
CA ASP A 187 -19.57 2.54 -17.29
C ASP A 187 -18.99 2.11 -15.93
N LEU A 188 -18.17 2.97 -15.31
CA LEU A 188 -17.59 2.72 -13.99
C LEU A 188 -18.69 2.74 -12.90
N PRO A 189 -18.51 2.01 -11.78
CA PRO A 189 -19.46 2.05 -10.67
C PRO A 189 -19.65 3.47 -10.16
N VAL A 190 -20.90 3.86 -9.89
CA VAL A 190 -21.25 5.22 -9.46
C VAL A 190 -20.60 5.63 -8.14
N GLU A 191 -20.20 4.66 -7.32
CA GLU A 191 -19.48 4.88 -6.06
C GLU A 191 -18.00 5.24 -6.27
N ALA A 192 -17.42 4.90 -7.43
CA ALA A 192 -16.01 5.14 -7.71
C ALA A 192 -15.78 6.60 -8.15
N GLY A 193 -14.86 7.27 -7.47
CA GLY A 193 -14.39 8.60 -7.86
C GLY A 193 -13.45 8.54 -9.07
N ILE A 194 -13.33 9.66 -9.78
CA ILE A 194 -12.49 9.76 -10.99
C ILE A 194 -11.59 10.99 -10.89
N LEU A 195 -10.28 10.75 -10.96
CA LEU A 195 -9.22 11.74 -11.03
C LEU A 195 -8.62 11.74 -12.43
N VAL A 196 -8.55 12.92 -13.04
CA VAL A 196 -7.91 13.13 -14.34
C VAL A 196 -6.66 13.98 -14.14
N PHE A 197 -5.54 13.53 -14.69
CA PHE A 197 -4.25 14.23 -14.63
C PHE A 197 -3.89 14.81 -15.99
N ASP A 198 -3.66 16.12 -16.05
CA ASP A 198 -3.14 16.77 -17.26
C ASP A 198 -1.62 16.49 -17.46
N ASP A 199 -1.06 16.99 -18.57
CA ASP A 199 0.38 16.88 -18.88
C ASP A 199 1.28 17.54 -17.81
N ASP A 200 0.76 18.54 -17.09
CA ASP A 200 1.44 19.24 -15.99
C ASP A 200 1.27 18.53 -14.63
N TRP A 201 0.59 17.38 -14.61
CA TRP A 201 0.26 16.61 -13.40
C TRP A 201 -0.59 17.36 -12.38
N THR A 202 -1.43 18.27 -12.86
CA THR A 202 -2.54 18.82 -12.08
C THR A 202 -3.68 17.80 -12.10
N ALA A 203 -4.20 17.47 -10.93
CA ALA A 203 -5.33 16.56 -10.80
C ALA A 203 -6.65 17.34 -10.73
N THR A 204 -7.62 16.94 -11.54
CA THR A 204 -9.01 17.39 -11.45
C THR A 204 -9.92 16.24 -11.07
N VAL A 205 -11.01 16.54 -10.35
CA VAL A 205 -12.02 15.56 -9.98
C VAL A 205 -13.16 15.63 -10.98
N GLU A 206 -13.27 14.66 -11.88
CA GLU A 206 -14.39 14.57 -12.84
C GLU A 206 -15.63 13.94 -12.15
N TRP A 207 -15.41 13.04 -11.18
CA TRP A 207 -16.49 12.42 -10.40
C TRP A 207 -16.08 12.23 -8.94
N LEU A 208 -16.95 12.64 -8.01
CA LEU A 208 -16.71 12.47 -6.57
C LEU A 208 -17.13 11.06 -6.13
N PRO A 209 -16.30 10.35 -5.34
CA PRO A 209 -16.64 9.02 -4.86
C PRO A 209 -17.79 9.07 -3.85
N HIS A 210 -18.47 7.93 -3.71
CA HIS A 210 -19.36 7.69 -2.58
C HIS A 210 -18.61 6.97 -1.45
N GLY A 211 -18.92 7.33 -0.20
CA GLY A 211 -18.37 6.65 0.97
C GLY A 211 -18.91 5.23 1.08
N LEU A 212 -18.03 4.23 1.13
CA LEU A 212 -18.43 2.83 1.24
C LEU A 212 -18.76 2.43 2.69
N ALA A 213 -19.66 1.45 2.85
CA ALA A 213 -20.09 0.96 4.16
C ALA A 213 -19.04 0.02 4.79
N THR A 214 -17.98 0.59 5.36
CA THR A 214 -16.84 -0.16 5.90
C THR A 214 -17.16 -0.87 7.22
N ALA A 215 -18.13 -0.37 7.98
CA ALA A 215 -18.62 -0.96 9.24
C ALA A 215 -19.77 -1.96 9.05
N ALA A 216 -20.29 -2.13 7.84
CA ALA A 216 -21.29 -3.15 7.51
C ALA A 216 -20.61 -4.41 6.94
N SER A 217 -21.34 -5.52 6.93
CA SER A 217 -20.91 -6.74 6.24
C SER A 217 -20.62 -6.46 4.77
N GLY A 218 -19.58 -7.09 4.22
CA GLY A 218 -19.22 -7.00 2.81
C GLY A 218 -19.57 -8.28 2.07
N THR A 219 -19.63 -8.20 0.73
CA THR A 219 -19.76 -9.38 -0.14
C THR A 219 -18.41 -9.70 -0.77
N ARG A 220 -17.92 -10.92 -0.52
CA ARG A 220 -16.68 -11.43 -1.11
C ARG A 220 -17.01 -12.49 -2.15
N LEU A 221 -16.58 -12.27 -3.38
CA LEU A 221 -16.65 -13.31 -4.40
C LEU A 221 -15.62 -14.41 -4.09
N THR A 222 -16.07 -15.66 -4.09
CA THR A 222 -15.23 -16.86 -4.08
C THR A 222 -15.07 -17.36 -5.52
N SER A 223 -13.93 -17.99 -5.82
CA SER A 223 -13.42 -18.22 -7.19
C SER A 223 -14.45 -18.79 -8.18
N ARG A 224 -14.32 -18.38 -9.44
CA ARG A 224 -14.97 -19.00 -10.61
C ARG A 224 -14.51 -20.46 -10.71
N PRO A 225 -15.39 -21.43 -11.06
CA PRO A 225 -14.96 -22.81 -11.29
C PRO A 225 -13.88 -22.86 -12.40
N ALA A 226 -13.05 -23.90 -12.37
CA ALA A 226 -12.02 -24.14 -13.39
C ALA A 226 -12.65 -24.19 -14.80
N ASP A 227 -11.88 -23.74 -15.79
CA ASP A 227 -12.30 -23.71 -17.20
C ASP A 227 -12.85 -25.08 -17.63
N GLY A 228 -14.12 -25.11 -18.08
CA GLY A 228 -14.77 -26.32 -18.59
C GLY A 228 -15.95 -26.87 -17.77
N ALA A 229 -16.39 -26.21 -16.69
CA ALA A 229 -17.64 -26.57 -16.01
C ALA A 229 -18.82 -25.71 -16.50
N ASP A 230 -19.86 -26.34 -17.06
CA ASP A 230 -21.16 -25.75 -17.46
C ASP A 230 -22.02 -25.27 -16.26
N ARG A 231 -21.42 -24.60 -15.27
CA ARG A 231 -22.12 -24.01 -14.14
C ARG A 231 -21.86 -22.51 -14.05
N PRO A 232 -22.91 -21.66 -14.11
CA PRO A 232 -22.77 -20.28 -13.70
C PRO A 232 -22.79 -20.25 -12.18
N ALA A 233 -21.62 -20.18 -11.54
CA ALA A 233 -21.58 -19.93 -10.10
C ALA A 233 -20.28 -19.22 -9.73
N THR A 234 -20.29 -17.89 -9.84
CA THR A 234 -19.44 -17.08 -8.96
C THR A 234 -19.97 -17.31 -7.55
N GLY A 235 -19.28 -18.13 -6.75
CA GLY A 235 -19.62 -18.24 -5.35
C GLY A 235 -19.45 -16.86 -4.69
N PHE A 236 -20.27 -16.56 -3.70
CA PHE A 236 -20.04 -15.40 -2.86
C PHE A 236 -20.26 -15.80 -1.41
N GLU A 237 -19.59 -15.09 -0.52
CA GLU A 237 -19.80 -15.18 0.91
C GLU A 237 -19.95 -13.77 1.47
N TYR A 238 -20.67 -13.67 2.59
CA TYR A 238 -20.67 -12.46 3.38
C TYR A 238 -19.50 -12.51 4.35
N VAL A 239 -18.77 -11.40 4.44
CA VAL A 239 -17.77 -11.19 5.49
C VAL A 239 -18.35 -10.20 6.49
N ASP A 240 -18.16 -10.48 7.78
CA ASP A 240 -18.64 -9.60 8.85
C ASP A 240 -17.77 -8.33 8.98
N ALA A 241 -18.26 -7.40 9.80
CA ALA A 241 -17.60 -6.12 10.05
C ALA A 241 -16.26 -6.29 10.79
N ASP A 242 -16.15 -7.27 11.67
CA ASP A 242 -14.93 -7.51 12.45
C ASP A 242 -13.80 -8.00 11.55
N TRP A 243 -14.08 -8.92 10.63
CA TRP A 243 -13.14 -9.38 9.62
C TRP A 243 -12.66 -8.21 8.75
N LYS A 244 -13.58 -7.32 8.33
CA LYS A 244 -13.22 -6.12 7.56
C LYS A 244 -12.35 -5.17 8.39
N ALA A 245 -12.67 -4.93 9.65
CA ALA A 245 -11.89 -4.08 10.54
C ALA A 245 -10.45 -4.63 10.73
N HIS A 246 -10.31 -5.94 10.99
CA HIS A 246 -9.00 -6.59 11.10
C HIS A 246 -8.21 -6.52 9.78
N THR A 247 -8.86 -6.76 8.65
CA THR A 247 -8.22 -6.70 7.32
C THR A 247 -7.79 -5.29 6.97
N ARG A 248 -8.63 -4.28 7.25
CA ARG A 248 -8.32 -2.85 7.08
C ARG A 248 -7.11 -2.45 7.90
N LEU A 249 -7.07 -2.83 9.17
CA LEU A 249 -5.93 -2.54 10.03
C LEU A 249 -4.64 -3.20 9.52
N ALA A 250 -4.72 -4.46 9.05
CA ALA A 250 -3.58 -5.14 8.44
C ALA A 250 -3.09 -4.47 7.14
N ILE A 251 -3.99 -3.92 6.32
CA ILE A 251 -3.63 -3.12 5.14
C ILE A 251 -2.89 -1.85 5.60
N ALA A 252 -3.43 -1.13 6.58
CA ALA A 252 -2.81 0.09 7.10
C ALA A 252 -1.43 -0.18 7.72
N GLU A 253 -1.28 -1.24 8.52
CA GLU A 253 0.01 -1.67 9.07
C GLU A 253 1.05 -1.97 7.99
N ARG A 254 0.63 -2.62 6.89
CA ARG A 254 1.52 -2.84 5.74
C ARG A 254 1.85 -1.54 5.01
N ALA A 255 0.91 -0.61 4.91
CA ALA A 255 1.18 0.73 4.37
C ALA A 255 2.17 1.49 5.26
N PHE A 256 2.05 1.39 6.58
CA PHE A 256 2.99 1.99 7.54
C PHE A 256 4.42 1.43 7.42
N GLU A 257 4.58 0.15 7.10
CA GLU A 257 5.92 -0.40 6.86
C GLU A 257 6.44 -0.04 5.46
N ARG A 258 5.63 -0.24 4.41
CA ARG A 258 6.08 -0.21 3.01
C ARG A 258 5.81 1.10 2.26
N GLY A 259 5.03 2.01 2.82
CA GLY A 259 4.64 3.27 2.20
C GLY A 259 5.83 4.20 1.93
N TRP A 260 5.57 5.35 1.29
CA TRP A 260 6.55 6.39 0.95
C TRP A 260 7.69 5.90 0.05
N ARG A 261 7.34 5.25 -1.06
CA ARG A 261 8.22 4.88 -2.19
C ARG A 261 9.09 3.62 -1.97
N SER A 262 8.50 2.45 -1.64
CA SER A 262 9.23 1.14 -1.57
C SER A 262 9.49 0.48 -2.92
N TYR A 263 9.48 1.24 -4.02
CA TYR A 263 9.70 0.70 -5.35
C TYR A 263 11.18 0.35 -5.64
N VAL A 264 12.12 0.84 -4.81
CA VAL A 264 13.56 0.70 -5.04
C VAL A 264 14.00 -0.75 -5.03
N ASP A 265 13.38 -1.57 -4.18
CA ASP A 265 13.64 -3.01 -4.08
C ASP A 265 13.29 -3.76 -5.37
N THR A 266 12.42 -3.18 -6.21
CA THR A 266 12.01 -3.72 -7.51
C THR A 266 12.69 -3.02 -8.68
N MET A 267 13.49 -1.99 -8.42
CA MET A 267 14.32 -1.34 -9.42
C MET A 267 15.69 -2.03 -9.49
N ARG A 268 16.42 -1.79 -10.57
CA ARG A 268 17.84 -2.15 -10.69
C ARG A 268 18.72 -0.91 -10.50
N PRO A 269 18.77 -0.31 -9.28
CA PRO A 269 19.65 0.83 -9.03
C PRO A 269 21.13 0.44 -9.13
N ASP A 270 21.44 -0.88 -9.09
CA ASP A 270 22.76 -1.48 -9.32
C ASP A 270 23.17 -1.51 -10.80
N CYS A 271 22.30 -1.04 -11.72
CA CYS A 271 22.62 -0.90 -13.13
C CYS A 271 23.24 0.48 -13.40
N ARG A 272 24.38 0.56 -14.10
CA ARG A 272 24.99 1.85 -14.48
C ARG A 272 24.14 2.70 -15.43
N GLN A 273 23.12 2.11 -16.04
CA GLN A 273 22.15 2.81 -16.90
C GLN A 273 21.00 3.43 -16.08
N PHE A 274 20.89 3.14 -14.79
CA PHE A 274 19.85 3.66 -13.91
C PHE A 274 20.07 5.14 -13.61
N ARG A 275 19.01 5.95 -13.74
CA ARG A 275 18.97 7.35 -13.32
C ARG A 275 17.70 7.61 -12.54
N LEU A 276 17.77 8.49 -11.53
CA LEU A 276 16.58 9.18 -11.03
C LEU A 276 16.49 10.53 -11.74
N VAL A 277 15.36 10.78 -12.38
CA VAL A 277 15.07 12.08 -13.02
C VAL A 277 13.95 12.76 -12.26
N ASP A 278 14.00 14.09 -12.25
CA ASP A 278 12.92 14.87 -11.64
C ASP A 278 11.63 14.74 -12.46
N GLY A 279 10.52 14.77 -11.77
CA GLY A 279 9.18 14.65 -12.32
C GLY A 279 8.21 15.51 -11.52
N ALA A 280 7.00 15.75 -12.05
CA ALA A 280 6.12 16.80 -11.56
C ALA A 280 5.81 16.77 -10.04
N HIS A 281 5.84 15.59 -9.39
CA HIS A 281 5.67 15.45 -7.93
C HIS A 281 6.86 14.74 -7.24
N GLY A 282 7.98 14.62 -7.96
CA GLY A 282 9.24 14.05 -7.48
C GLY A 282 9.82 13.03 -8.46
N TYR A 283 10.74 12.19 -7.97
CA TYR A 283 11.57 11.39 -8.88
C TYR A 283 10.89 10.18 -9.50
N VAL A 284 11.20 9.96 -10.78
CA VAL A 284 10.89 8.73 -11.53
C VAL A 284 12.19 8.07 -12.02
N PRO A 285 12.21 6.72 -12.09
CA PRO A 285 13.36 5.98 -12.61
C PRO A 285 13.43 6.10 -14.13
N ALA A 286 14.64 6.30 -14.65
CA ALA A 286 14.90 6.31 -16.09
C ALA A 286 16.06 5.38 -16.44
N CYS A 287 16.04 4.87 -17.67
CA CYS A 287 17.12 4.08 -18.24
C CYS A 287 17.83 4.88 -19.32
N ALA A 288 19.12 5.14 -19.11
CA ALA A 288 20.01 5.79 -20.06
C ALA A 288 20.06 5.08 -21.42
N ALA A 289 20.26 3.76 -21.42
CA ALA A 289 20.35 2.95 -22.64
C ALA A 289 19.07 2.96 -23.46
N LYS A 290 17.90 2.96 -22.80
CA LYS A 290 16.58 2.96 -23.46
C LYS A 290 16.03 4.37 -23.72
N ALA A 291 16.71 5.41 -23.22
CA ALA A 291 16.31 6.81 -23.31
C ALA A 291 14.86 7.09 -22.86
N ARG A 292 14.35 6.36 -21.85
CA ARG A 292 12.98 6.49 -21.34
C ARG A 292 12.86 6.04 -19.88
N GLU A 293 11.69 6.22 -19.28
CA GLU A 293 11.37 5.73 -17.94
C GLU A 293 11.53 4.21 -17.84
N GLN A 294 12.01 3.73 -16.69
CA GLN A 294 12.11 2.28 -16.48
C GLN A 294 10.72 1.67 -16.38
N SER A 295 10.59 0.44 -16.85
CA SER A 295 9.48 -0.45 -16.51
C SER A 295 10.05 -1.67 -15.77
N ALA A 296 9.35 -2.16 -14.75
CA ALA A 296 9.80 -3.33 -14.00
C ALA A 296 9.87 -4.60 -14.89
N ALA A 297 9.08 -4.65 -15.96
CA ALA A 297 9.08 -5.74 -16.94
C ALA A 297 10.36 -5.74 -17.80
N GLU A 298 10.81 -4.58 -18.27
CA GLU A 298 11.94 -4.50 -19.20
C GLU A 298 13.28 -4.27 -18.51
N CYS A 299 13.27 -3.57 -17.37
CA CYS A 299 14.46 -3.27 -16.58
C CYS A 299 14.65 -4.25 -15.41
N GLY A 300 14.11 -5.46 -15.53
CA GLY A 300 14.22 -6.54 -14.55
C GLY A 300 15.47 -7.42 -14.72
N GLY A 301 15.43 -8.63 -14.17
CA GLY A 301 16.57 -9.56 -14.15
C GLY A 301 17.05 -10.03 -15.53
N SER A 302 16.18 -10.03 -16.54
CA SER A 302 16.46 -10.49 -17.91
C SER A 302 16.78 -9.34 -18.89
N CYS A 303 17.05 -8.14 -18.38
CA CYS A 303 17.32 -6.97 -19.22
C CYS A 303 18.63 -7.14 -20.00
N ALA A 304 18.57 -7.12 -21.34
CA ALA A 304 19.75 -7.29 -22.20
C ALA A 304 20.75 -6.11 -22.11
N ASP A 305 20.25 -4.91 -21.77
CA ASP A 305 21.08 -3.72 -21.57
C ASP A 305 21.54 -3.55 -20.11
N TYR A 306 21.30 -4.57 -19.26
CA TYR A 306 21.76 -4.50 -17.88
C TYR A 306 23.28 -4.52 -17.84
N GLU A 307 23.83 -3.47 -17.25
CA GLU A 307 25.26 -3.35 -17.00
C GLU A 307 25.45 -3.04 -15.52
N PRO A 308 26.12 -3.89 -14.74
CA PRO A 308 26.37 -3.61 -13.33
C PRO A 308 27.23 -2.36 -13.18
N GLU A 309 27.06 -1.66 -12.06
CA GLU A 309 27.97 -0.60 -11.67
C GLU A 309 29.43 -1.08 -11.66
N PRO A 310 30.36 -0.31 -12.27
CA PRO A 310 31.78 -0.62 -12.22
C PRO A 310 32.28 -0.79 -10.78
N PRO A 311 33.06 -1.84 -10.45
CA PRO A 311 33.53 -2.07 -9.08
C PRO A 311 34.30 -0.88 -8.48
N GLY A 312 35.03 -0.13 -9.31
CA GLY A 312 35.77 1.06 -8.88
C GLY A 312 34.86 2.17 -8.33
N TRP A 313 33.61 2.26 -8.79
CA TRP A 313 32.68 3.28 -8.31
C TRP A 313 32.31 3.10 -6.84
N ARG A 314 32.27 1.85 -6.37
CA ARG A 314 31.90 1.51 -4.99
C ARG A 314 32.97 1.89 -3.97
N GLN A 315 34.18 2.17 -4.44
CA GLN A 315 35.32 2.55 -3.61
C GLN A 315 35.44 4.07 -3.44
N HIS A 316 34.64 4.85 -4.17
CA HIS A 316 34.58 6.30 -3.98
C HIS A 316 33.87 6.62 -2.66
N GLY A 317 34.27 7.73 -2.03
CA GLY A 317 33.60 8.24 -0.84
C GLY A 317 32.31 8.99 -1.18
N TRP A 318 31.80 9.73 -0.20
CA TRP A 318 30.63 10.61 -0.37
C TRP A 318 30.77 11.50 -1.62
N PRO A 319 29.71 11.66 -2.46
CA PRO A 319 28.32 11.23 -2.24
C PRO A 319 27.96 9.85 -2.80
N ILE A 320 28.90 9.09 -3.37
CA ILE A 320 28.65 7.79 -4.02
C ILE A 320 29.29 6.61 -3.26
N GLU A 321 29.39 6.73 -1.95
CA GLU A 321 29.91 5.68 -1.08
C GLU A 321 29.12 4.38 -1.27
N GLY A 322 29.80 3.30 -1.64
CA GLY A 322 29.17 2.03 -1.99
C GLY A 322 28.56 1.95 -3.40
N GLY A 323 28.68 3.03 -4.20
CA GLY A 323 28.19 3.14 -5.58
C GLY A 323 26.92 3.99 -5.71
N PRO A 324 26.63 4.54 -6.90
CA PRO A 324 25.44 5.36 -7.14
C PRO A 324 24.11 4.72 -6.69
N GLY A 325 23.95 3.42 -6.88
CA GLY A 325 22.75 2.67 -6.53
C GLY A 325 22.54 2.59 -5.02
N ALA A 326 23.62 2.43 -4.25
CA ALA A 326 23.58 2.48 -2.79
C ALA A 326 23.17 3.88 -2.32
N THR A 327 23.70 4.94 -2.93
CA THR A 327 23.28 6.32 -2.64
C THR A 327 21.79 6.54 -2.93
N VAL A 328 21.28 6.05 -4.07
CA VAL A 328 19.84 6.15 -4.40
C VAL A 328 18.99 5.45 -3.36
N GLN A 329 19.39 4.24 -2.94
CA GLN A 329 18.70 3.50 -1.89
C GLN A 329 18.68 4.28 -0.57
N ALA A 330 19.82 4.84 -0.16
CA ALA A 330 19.93 5.64 1.05
C ALA A 330 19.05 6.90 0.99
N VAL A 331 19.09 7.67 -0.09
CA VAL A 331 18.27 8.89 -0.25
C VAL A 331 16.78 8.58 -0.16
N LEU A 332 16.33 7.49 -0.78
CA LEU A 332 14.93 7.08 -0.75
C LEU A 332 14.52 6.49 0.61
N ALA A 333 15.43 5.80 1.31
CA ALA A 333 15.23 5.36 2.69
C ALA A 333 15.12 6.55 3.66
N ASP A 334 16.00 7.54 3.58
CA ASP A 334 15.96 8.75 4.40
C ASP A 334 14.70 9.58 4.15
N ARG A 335 14.26 9.66 2.89
CA ARG A 335 12.99 10.31 2.54
C ARG A 335 11.80 9.58 3.18
N ARG A 336 11.80 8.25 3.19
CA ARG A 336 10.77 7.43 3.86
C ARG A 336 10.79 7.67 5.37
N GLN A 337 11.97 7.70 5.98
CA GLN A 337 12.12 7.92 7.42
C GLN A 337 11.60 9.30 7.83
N ARG A 338 11.96 10.36 7.12
CA ARG A 338 11.44 11.72 7.34
C ARG A 338 9.93 11.87 7.21
N ARG A 339 9.25 10.93 6.54
CA ARG A 339 7.79 10.94 6.43
C ARG A 339 7.10 10.13 7.54
N ARG A 340 7.85 9.32 8.28
CA ARG A 340 7.37 8.57 9.46
C ARG A 340 7.48 9.37 10.75
N GLU A 341 8.50 10.22 10.84
CA GLU A 341 8.75 11.17 11.94
C GLU A 341 7.81 12.37 11.90
#